data_AF-A0A0G0CWF6-F1
#
_entry.id   AF-A0A0G0CWF6-F1
#
_cell.length_a   1.000
_cell.length_b   1.000
_cell.length_c   1.000
_cell.angle_alpha   90.00
_cell.angle_beta   90.00
_cell.angle_gamma   90.00
#
_symmetry.space_group_name_H-M   'P 1'
#
loop_
_entity.id
_entity.type
_entity.pdbx_description
1 polymer ?
#
loop_
_entity_poly.entity_id
_entity_poly.type
_entity_poly.pdbx_seq_one_letter_code
_entity_poly.pdbx_strand_id
1 'polypeptide(L)'
;MIFSFDTKKTVIFQFLKMSELPFLRYAGVLTQLFLYLFLVCFLLISVSFFGVILISTIVLVKISIFLLFCMVLFWEIYLFVELKIKSPTVGIENNKNEIALDAALGQDDYNLAEFLSLESCRVIEVAIKICKKRKLSEVVSEGILYALLLESKDIQNLIFRLGIDIKKLQADLKNYLEKQKKQKDFTLSFSPAFQKTIKGATKVSVERGYAVIGEKELFVALAKNDGFFKKILVENDLKEKDIENISLWLDKLEQTITKNKKFWMKENLSKMGSLGRSWASGFTNTLDEFSIDWSRIASKNVFGEIIGHQKEIKGVEMVLAKSSLSNALILGDVGVGRKSIIQAISQRCYLGVSLPELNYKRVVELDMISLLSRIQDQENLENTLDRILQEALLSGNVILVIDELDNFVEQKTQKLGKVDISGILAKYLLIPNFHFIGIASFDGLHKRLEQNPSFLEYFGKVEVSEISELDTIRILQNLALGLEKKHKILITYPSVREIINLTARYMPSTPFPKKAIDTLEEAVVYVNSLKEKVILPHHIAKIVSDKTQIPIGKMNFKEKEVLINLENLIHQRIVNQQEAVNEISVAMRRSRSGISSKKRPMGTFLFLGPTGVGKTETAKALA
;
A
#
# COMPACT_ATOMS: atom_id res chain seq x y z
N MET A 1 -43.22 -4.11 1.31
CA MET A 1 -42.36 -3.09 1.97
C MET A 1 -41.95 -2.08 0.92
N ILE A 2 -42.22 -0.80 1.17
CA ILE A 2 -41.91 0.28 0.23
C ILE A 2 -40.49 0.72 0.57
N PHE A 3 -39.53 0.50 -0.31
CA PHE A 3 -38.18 1.02 -0.15
C PHE A 3 -38.25 2.56 -0.16
N SER A 4 -38.03 3.18 1.00
CA SER A 4 -38.03 4.63 1.19
C SER A 4 -36.71 5.20 0.68
N PHE A 5 -36.72 5.76 -0.53
CA PHE A 5 -35.54 6.39 -1.12
C PHE A 5 -35.94 7.56 -1.99
N ASP A 6 -35.91 8.76 -1.41
CA ASP A 6 -36.25 10.00 -2.09
C ASP A 6 -35.13 11.02 -1.87
N THR A 7 -34.33 11.23 -2.92
CA THR A 7 -33.23 12.20 -2.94
C THR A 7 -33.75 13.63 -2.76
N LYS A 8 -34.93 13.97 -3.30
CA LYS A 8 -35.41 15.36 -3.34
C LYS A 8 -35.82 15.91 -1.97
N LYS A 9 -36.16 15.04 -1.03
CA LYS A 9 -36.53 15.41 0.35
C LYS A 9 -35.33 15.58 1.27
N THR A 10 -34.13 15.27 0.80
CA THR A 10 -32.92 15.30 1.62
C THR A 10 -32.31 16.70 1.69
N VAL A 11 -31.70 17.03 2.83
CA VAL A 11 -30.90 18.24 3.01
C VAL A 11 -29.72 18.27 2.03
N ILE A 12 -29.15 17.09 1.74
CA ILE A 12 -28.01 16.92 0.84
C ILE A 12 -28.36 17.31 -0.60
N PHE A 13 -29.59 17.02 -1.06
CA PHE A 13 -30.05 17.48 -2.36
C PHE A 13 -30.21 19.01 -2.44
N GLN A 14 -30.59 19.67 -1.34
CA GLN A 14 -30.61 21.13 -1.27
C GLN A 14 -29.19 21.70 -1.40
N PHE A 15 -28.21 21.12 -0.69
CA PHE A 15 -26.81 21.48 -0.84
C PHE A 15 -26.28 21.23 -2.25
N LEU A 16 -26.67 20.12 -2.89
CA LEU A 16 -26.33 19.85 -4.29
C LEU A 16 -26.85 20.97 -5.21
N LYS A 17 -28.12 21.35 -5.06
CA LYS A 17 -28.72 22.44 -5.84
C LYS A 17 -28.04 23.78 -5.60
N MET A 18 -27.66 24.07 -4.36
CA MET A 18 -26.87 25.26 -4.03
C MET A 18 -25.50 25.21 -4.69
N SER A 19 -24.81 24.07 -4.67
CA SER A 19 -23.47 23.91 -5.27
C SER A 19 -23.45 24.15 -6.78
N GLU A 20 -24.58 23.97 -7.47
CA GLU A 20 -24.71 24.19 -8.92
C GLU A 20 -24.95 25.66 -9.30
N LEU A 21 -25.19 26.55 -8.33
CA LEU A 21 -25.37 27.98 -8.60
C LEU A 21 -24.06 28.60 -9.14
N PRO A 22 -24.11 29.42 -10.20
CA PRO A 22 -22.92 29.87 -10.91
C PRO A 22 -21.96 30.66 -10.02
N PHE A 23 -22.46 31.53 -9.15
CA PHE A 23 -21.63 32.33 -8.24
C PHE A 23 -20.90 31.47 -7.19
N LEU A 24 -21.51 30.38 -6.73
CA LEU A 24 -20.90 29.44 -5.78
C LEU A 24 -19.90 28.52 -6.49
N ARG A 25 -20.26 28.02 -7.68
CA ARG A 25 -19.42 27.13 -8.47
C ARG A 25 -18.11 27.79 -8.92
N TYR A 26 -18.17 29.05 -9.33
CA TYR A 26 -17.01 29.79 -9.82
C TYR A 26 -16.32 30.64 -8.75
N ALA A 27 -16.75 30.58 -7.49
CA ALA A 27 -16.19 31.39 -6.41
C ALA A 27 -14.66 31.32 -6.34
N GLY A 28 -14.07 30.11 -6.34
CA GLY A 28 -12.61 29.95 -6.28
C GLY A 28 -11.86 30.49 -7.50
N VAL A 29 -12.42 30.35 -8.71
CA VAL A 29 -11.85 30.92 -9.95
C VAL A 29 -11.92 32.44 -9.91
N LEU A 30 -13.04 32.98 -9.45
CA LEU A 30 -13.23 34.42 -9.27
C LEU A 30 -12.26 34.98 -8.23
N THR A 31 -12.05 34.31 -7.09
CA THR A 31 -11.03 34.70 -6.10
C THR A 31 -9.63 34.81 -6.73
N GLN A 32 -9.22 33.81 -7.52
CA GLN A 32 -7.91 33.82 -8.20
C GLN A 32 -7.82 34.90 -9.28
N LEU A 33 -8.89 35.09 -10.06
CA LEU A 33 -8.97 36.13 -11.08
C LEU A 33 -8.84 37.53 -10.45
N PHE A 34 -9.61 37.82 -9.41
CA PHE A 34 -9.56 39.10 -8.72
C PHE A 34 -8.22 39.32 -8.01
N LEU A 35 -7.59 38.27 -7.48
CA LEU A 35 -6.24 38.35 -6.93
C LEU A 35 -5.21 38.71 -8.00
N TYR A 36 -5.27 38.08 -9.18
CA TYR A 36 -4.35 38.39 -10.28
C TYR A 36 -4.57 39.81 -10.81
N LEU A 37 -5.82 40.21 -11.02
CA LEU A 37 -6.17 41.58 -11.43
C LEU A 37 -5.69 42.62 -10.40
N PHE A 38 -5.85 42.31 -9.11
CA PHE A 38 -5.32 43.13 -8.02
C PHE A 38 -3.80 43.27 -8.09
N LEU A 39 -3.06 42.17 -8.25
CA LEU A 39 -1.59 42.18 -8.36
C LEU A 39 -1.10 42.99 -9.57
N VAL A 40 -1.76 42.85 -10.72
CA VAL A 40 -1.45 43.63 -11.94
C VAL A 40 -1.74 45.11 -11.71
N CYS A 41 -2.89 45.44 -11.12
CA CYS A 41 -3.27 46.82 -10.83
C CYS A 41 -2.33 47.45 -9.78
N PHE A 42 -1.88 46.67 -8.80
CA PHE A 42 -0.91 47.08 -7.80
C PHE A 42 0.46 47.39 -8.43
N LEU A 43 0.92 46.58 -9.37
CA LEU A 43 2.17 46.82 -10.11
C LEU A 43 2.07 48.07 -11.01
N LEU A 44 0.90 48.30 -11.65
CA LEU A 44 0.65 49.51 -12.44
C LEU A 44 0.67 50.80 -11.60
N ILE A 45 0.28 50.74 -10.33
CA ILE A 45 0.44 51.87 -9.40
C ILE A 45 1.92 52.21 -9.23
N SER A 46 2.79 51.21 -9.06
CA SER A 46 4.24 51.42 -8.95
C SER A 46 4.84 52.02 -10.22
N VAL A 47 4.41 51.57 -11.41
CA VAL A 47 4.91 52.11 -12.69
C VAL A 47 4.37 53.53 -12.97
N SER A 48 3.13 53.81 -12.59
CA SER A 48 2.54 55.15 -12.71
C SER A 48 3.29 56.20 -11.89
N PHE A 49 3.88 55.80 -10.75
CA PHE A 49 4.73 56.68 -9.93
C PHE A 49 5.99 57.17 -10.67
N PHE A 50 6.51 56.40 -11.63
CA PHE A 50 7.65 56.79 -12.48
C PHE A 50 7.25 57.64 -13.69
N GLY A 51 5.98 58.05 -13.83
CA GLY A 51 5.51 58.94 -14.90
C GLY A 51 5.37 58.27 -16.27
N VAL A 52 5.45 56.94 -16.34
CA VAL A 52 5.43 56.17 -17.59
C VAL A 52 4.00 55.95 -18.14
N ILE A 53 2.95 56.16 -17.32
CA ILE A 53 1.56 55.83 -17.65
C ILE A 53 0.66 57.08 -17.52
N LEU A 54 -0.20 57.33 -18.53
CA LEU A 54 -1.15 58.46 -18.59
C LEU A 54 -2.37 58.36 -17.65
N ILE A 55 -2.58 57.21 -17.01
CA ILE A 55 -3.70 56.96 -16.09
C ILE A 55 -3.38 57.60 -14.74
N SER A 56 -4.35 58.32 -14.14
CA SER A 56 -4.15 58.94 -12.83
C SER A 56 -4.00 57.90 -11.72
N THR A 57 -3.00 58.12 -10.85
CA THR A 57 -2.67 57.25 -9.70
C THR A 57 -3.90 57.03 -8.80
N ILE A 58 -4.70 58.07 -8.57
CA ILE A 58 -5.92 58.02 -7.75
C ILE A 58 -6.95 57.03 -8.30
N VAL A 59 -7.11 56.97 -9.63
CA VAL A 59 -8.05 56.03 -10.27
C VAL A 59 -7.55 54.60 -10.11
N LEU A 60 -6.25 54.36 -10.32
CA LEU A 60 -5.63 53.05 -10.13
C LEU A 60 -5.77 52.55 -8.68
N VAL A 61 -5.62 53.43 -7.68
CA VAL A 61 -5.81 53.09 -6.26
C VAL A 61 -7.26 52.69 -5.98
N LYS A 62 -8.25 53.44 -6.49
CA LYS A 62 -9.68 53.10 -6.33
C LYS A 62 -10.02 51.75 -6.96
N ILE A 63 -9.50 51.47 -8.15
CA ILE A 63 -9.69 50.18 -8.83
C ILE A 63 -9.05 49.05 -8.02
N SER A 64 -7.85 49.26 -7.49
CA SER A 64 -7.13 48.27 -6.68
C SER A 64 -7.89 47.92 -5.39
N ILE A 65 -8.41 48.93 -4.67
CA ILE A 65 -9.24 48.71 -3.46
C ILE A 65 -10.51 47.92 -3.81
N PHE A 66 -11.17 48.25 -4.92
CA PHE A 66 -12.36 47.52 -5.38
C PHE A 66 -12.04 46.06 -5.72
N LEU A 67 -10.95 45.80 -6.44
CA LEU A 67 -10.52 44.45 -6.79
C LEU A 67 -10.16 43.62 -5.54
N LEU A 68 -9.52 44.24 -4.55
CA LEU A 68 -9.23 43.61 -3.27
C LEU A 68 -10.52 43.24 -2.51
N PHE A 69 -11.50 44.15 -2.47
CA PHE A 69 -12.81 43.87 -1.86
C PHE A 69 -13.51 42.70 -2.55
N CYS A 70 -13.55 42.69 -3.88
CA CYS A 70 -14.11 41.57 -4.64
C CYS A 70 -13.37 40.26 -4.35
N MET A 71 -12.03 40.29 -4.27
CA MET A 71 -11.23 39.11 -3.95
C MET A 71 -11.59 38.53 -2.57
N VAL A 72 -11.70 39.37 -1.54
CA VAL A 72 -12.08 38.95 -0.18
C VAL A 72 -13.51 38.39 -0.16
N LEU A 73 -14.46 39.06 -0.79
CA LEU A 73 -15.86 38.60 -0.85
C LEU A 73 -15.96 37.22 -1.52
N PHE A 74 -15.32 37.02 -2.67
CA PHE A 74 -15.34 35.72 -3.34
C PHE A 74 -14.54 34.67 -2.56
N TRP A 75 -13.51 35.05 -1.82
CA TRP A 75 -12.82 34.15 -0.89
C TRP A 75 -13.75 33.69 0.23
N GLU A 76 -14.52 34.57 0.88
CA GLU A 76 -15.49 34.17 1.90
C GLU A 76 -16.54 33.21 1.34
N ILE A 77 -17.08 33.51 0.14
CA ILE A 77 -18.01 32.62 -0.55
C ILE A 77 -17.34 31.27 -0.84
N TYR A 78 -16.10 31.27 -1.32
CA TYR A 78 -15.34 30.06 -1.58
C TYR A 78 -15.15 29.23 -0.31
N LEU A 79 -14.77 29.85 0.81
CA LEU A 79 -14.65 29.17 2.11
C LEU A 79 -15.99 28.61 2.58
N PHE A 80 -17.09 29.35 2.40
CA PHE A 80 -18.43 28.87 2.71
C PHE A 80 -18.80 27.63 1.88
N VAL A 81 -18.54 27.65 0.58
CA VAL A 81 -18.77 26.48 -0.29
C VAL A 81 -17.94 25.29 0.16
N GLU A 82 -16.65 25.49 0.43
CA GLU A 82 -15.74 24.40 0.76
C GLU A 82 -16.03 23.80 2.14
N LEU A 83 -16.32 24.63 3.16
CA LEU A 83 -16.48 24.19 4.54
C LEU A 83 -17.92 23.79 4.89
N LYS A 84 -18.94 24.43 4.30
CA LYS A 84 -20.35 24.19 4.66
C LYS A 84 -21.11 23.40 3.61
N ILE A 85 -20.84 23.59 2.31
CA ILE A 85 -21.60 22.92 1.24
C ILE A 85 -20.97 21.58 0.85
N LYS A 86 -19.66 21.54 0.62
CA LYS A 86 -18.97 20.32 0.15
C LYS A 86 -18.65 19.34 1.28
N SER A 87 -18.43 19.82 2.50
CA SER A 87 -18.29 18.99 3.68
C SER A 87 -19.43 19.25 4.66
N PRO A 88 -20.68 18.87 4.32
CA PRO A 88 -21.75 18.96 5.30
C PRO A 88 -21.36 18.10 6.50
N THR A 89 -21.43 18.66 7.71
CA THR A 89 -21.32 17.88 8.94
C THR A 89 -22.53 16.96 9.01
N VAL A 90 -22.41 15.78 8.42
CA VAL A 90 -23.46 14.77 8.48
C VAL A 90 -23.56 14.31 9.94
N GLY A 91 -24.66 14.70 10.57
CA GLY A 91 -24.97 14.38 11.97
C GLY A 91 -25.23 15.57 12.91
N ILE A 92 -25.06 16.84 12.50
CA ILE A 92 -25.26 17.97 13.43
C ILE A 92 -26.04 19.08 12.72
N GLU A 93 -27.19 19.44 13.31
CA GLU A 93 -28.11 20.52 12.93
C GLU A 93 -29.06 20.22 11.75
N ASN A 94 -30.03 19.32 11.98
CA ASN A 94 -31.47 19.67 11.95
C ASN A 94 -32.37 18.43 12.14
N ASN A 95 -33.18 18.45 13.21
CA ASN A 95 -34.31 17.56 13.57
C ASN A 95 -34.06 16.24 14.33
N LYS A 96 -34.08 16.37 15.67
CA LYS A 96 -34.82 15.59 16.70
C LYS A 96 -34.88 14.05 16.76
N ASN A 97 -34.34 13.27 15.84
CA ASN A 97 -34.18 11.81 16.04
C ASN A 97 -32.87 11.36 15.38
N GLU A 98 -31.78 11.38 16.14
CA GLU A 98 -30.45 10.99 15.70
C GLU A 98 -30.38 9.47 15.52
N ILE A 99 -30.52 9.01 14.28
CA ILE A 99 -30.31 7.61 13.93
C ILE A 99 -28.95 7.54 13.24
N ALA A 100 -27.98 6.90 13.89
CA ALA A 100 -26.71 6.56 13.25
C ALA A 100 -26.97 5.71 12.00
N LEU A 101 -26.11 5.79 10.99
CA LEU A 101 -26.22 5.02 9.74
C LEU A 101 -26.53 3.53 9.99
N ASP A 102 -25.91 2.99 11.05
CA ASP A 102 -26.02 1.64 11.56
C ASP A 102 -27.45 1.29 12.02
N ALA A 103 -28.10 2.23 12.70
CA ALA A 103 -29.47 2.11 13.17
C ALA A 103 -30.50 2.35 12.04
N ALA A 104 -30.15 3.18 11.05
CA ALA A 104 -30.96 3.40 9.86
C ALA A 104 -30.96 2.18 8.93
N LEU A 105 -29.86 1.40 8.89
CA LEU A 105 -29.80 0.13 8.16
C LEU A 105 -30.76 -0.93 8.75
N GLY A 106 -31.02 -0.87 10.06
CA GLY A 106 -31.95 -1.77 10.76
C GLY A 106 -33.43 -1.42 10.61
N GLN A 107 -33.75 -0.22 10.11
CA GLN A 107 -35.12 0.23 9.88
C GLN A 107 -35.42 0.29 8.38
N ASP A 108 -36.25 -0.62 7.89
CA ASP A 108 -36.58 -0.70 6.45
C ASP A 108 -37.32 0.55 5.90
N ASP A 109 -37.89 1.38 6.77
CA ASP A 109 -38.68 2.57 6.40
C ASP A 109 -37.86 3.89 6.36
N TYR A 110 -36.58 3.86 6.77
CA TYR A 110 -35.74 5.07 6.81
C TYR A 110 -35.24 5.49 5.42
N ASN A 111 -35.23 6.79 5.13
CA ASN A 111 -34.76 7.32 3.85
C ASN A 111 -33.22 7.31 3.77
N LEU A 112 -32.65 6.22 3.23
CA LEU A 112 -31.19 6.07 3.10
C LEU A 112 -30.52 7.15 2.23
N ALA A 113 -31.29 7.90 1.43
CA ALA A 113 -30.76 8.99 0.61
C ALA A 113 -30.18 10.14 1.46
N GLU A 114 -30.57 10.27 2.73
CA GLU A 114 -30.05 11.30 3.64
C GLU A 114 -28.58 11.12 3.99
N PHE A 115 -28.03 9.93 3.82
CA PHE A 115 -26.64 9.61 4.16
C PHE A 115 -25.70 9.61 2.95
N LEU A 116 -26.16 10.01 1.77
CA LEU A 116 -25.33 10.07 0.57
C LEU A 116 -24.30 11.21 0.67
N SER A 117 -23.06 11.00 0.24
CA SER A 117 -22.15 12.13 0.00
C SER A 117 -22.71 13.05 -1.10
N LEU A 118 -22.23 14.30 -1.17
CA LEU A 118 -22.70 15.25 -2.20
C LEU A 118 -22.44 14.71 -3.61
N GLU A 119 -21.29 14.06 -3.82
CA GLU A 119 -20.90 13.41 -5.06
C GLU A 119 -21.80 12.20 -5.37
N SER A 120 -22.04 11.36 -4.38
CA SER A 120 -22.92 10.19 -4.51
C SER A 120 -24.36 10.58 -4.83
N CYS A 121 -24.86 11.66 -4.22
CA CYS A 121 -26.17 12.24 -4.52
C CYS A 121 -26.23 12.73 -5.97
N ARG A 122 -25.19 13.43 -6.45
CA ARG A 122 -25.09 13.83 -7.86
C ARG A 122 -25.13 12.64 -8.81
N VAL A 123 -24.36 11.58 -8.52
CA VAL A 123 -24.32 10.35 -9.31
C VAL A 123 -25.71 9.71 -9.41
N ILE A 124 -26.43 9.61 -8.30
CA ILE A 124 -27.77 9.01 -8.28
C ILE A 124 -28.77 9.86 -9.06
N GLU A 125 -28.73 11.20 -8.92
CA GLU A 125 -29.56 12.10 -9.72
C GLU A 125 -29.30 11.97 -11.22
N VAL A 126 -28.03 11.84 -11.61
CA VAL A 126 -27.64 11.58 -13.01
C VAL A 126 -28.15 10.22 -13.46
N ALA A 127 -28.04 9.18 -12.64
CA ALA A 127 -28.58 7.85 -12.94
C ALA A 127 -30.11 7.88 -13.17
N ILE A 128 -30.85 8.59 -12.31
CA ILE A 128 -32.31 8.78 -12.45
C ILE A 128 -32.62 9.52 -13.76
N LYS A 129 -31.90 10.61 -14.06
CA LYS A 129 -32.05 11.37 -15.32
C LYS A 129 -31.79 10.49 -16.55
N ILE A 130 -30.77 9.63 -16.51
CA ILE A 130 -30.42 8.72 -17.61
C ILE A 130 -31.52 7.68 -17.82
N CYS A 131 -32.02 7.05 -16.75
CA CYS A 131 -33.10 6.07 -16.83
C CYS A 131 -34.39 6.72 -17.37
N LYS A 132 -34.71 7.93 -16.92
CA LYS A 132 -35.84 8.73 -17.41
C LYS A 132 -35.70 9.07 -18.90
N LYS A 133 -34.53 9.54 -19.33
CA LYS A 133 -34.27 9.89 -20.75
C LYS A 133 -34.39 8.67 -21.67
N ARG A 134 -34.01 7.49 -21.19
CA ARG A 134 -34.07 6.23 -21.94
C ARG A 134 -35.44 5.53 -21.86
N LYS A 135 -36.40 6.08 -21.09
CA LYS A 135 -37.74 5.54 -20.89
C LYS A 135 -37.75 4.11 -20.33
N LEU A 136 -36.85 3.82 -19.39
CA LEU A 136 -36.83 2.53 -18.68
C LEU A 136 -38.03 2.43 -17.72
N SER A 137 -38.46 1.22 -17.38
CA SER A 137 -39.57 1.01 -16.45
C SER A 137 -39.22 1.40 -15.00
N GLU A 138 -37.97 1.19 -14.60
CA GLU A 138 -37.48 1.40 -13.24
C GLU A 138 -36.05 1.96 -13.28
N VAL A 139 -35.57 2.48 -12.14
CA VAL A 139 -34.16 2.84 -11.94
C VAL A 139 -33.36 1.57 -11.62
N VAL A 140 -32.39 1.28 -12.48
CA VAL A 140 -31.58 0.06 -12.45
C VAL A 140 -30.16 0.32 -11.91
N SER A 141 -29.53 -0.70 -11.34
CA SER A 141 -28.17 -0.62 -10.79
C SER A 141 -27.12 -0.31 -11.86
N GLU A 142 -27.31 -0.80 -13.10
CA GLU A 142 -26.44 -0.48 -14.23
C GLU A 142 -26.49 1.02 -14.60
N GLY A 143 -27.61 1.70 -14.27
CA GLY A 143 -27.75 3.14 -14.40
C GLY A 143 -26.85 3.91 -13.43
N ILE A 144 -26.70 3.42 -12.19
CA ILE A 144 -25.74 3.97 -11.21
C ILE A 144 -24.32 3.77 -11.73
N LEU A 145 -23.98 2.55 -12.18
CA LEU A 145 -22.65 2.25 -12.70
C LEU A 145 -22.30 3.17 -13.88
N TYR A 146 -23.23 3.36 -14.82
CA TYR A 146 -23.02 4.27 -15.94
C TYR A 146 -22.88 5.74 -15.51
N ALA A 147 -23.62 6.19 -14.49
CA ALA A 147 -23.46 7.53 -13.93
C ALA A 147 -22.11 7.73 -13.24
N LEU A 148 -21.65 6.74 -12.45
CA LEU A 148 -20.32 6.76 -11.82
C LEU A 148 -19.21 6.90 -12.87
N LEU A 149 -19.33 6.18 -13.99
CA LEU A 149 -18.37 6.25 -15.10
C LEU A 149 -18.30 7.62 -15.79
N LEU A 150 -19.36 8.43 -15.73
CA LEU A 150 -19.43 9.73 -16.38
C LEU A 150 -18.99 10.86 -15.45
N GLU A 151 -19.45 10.84 -14.20
CA GLU A 151 -19.27 11.95 -13.26
C GLU A 151 -18.00 11.81 -12.41
N SER A 152 -17.65 10.59 -11.98
CA SER A 152 -16.58 10.38 -11.00
C SER A 152 -15.22 10.13 -11.65
N LYS A 153 -14.29 11.07 -11.46
CA LYS A 153 -12.87 10.89 -11.84
C LYS A 153 -12.19 9.82 -10.99
N ASP A 154 -12.59 9.66 -9.74
CA ASP A 154 -11.96 8.71 -8.81
C ASP A 154 -12.30 7.27 -9.19
N ILE A 155 -13.56 7.01 -9.57
CA ILE A 155 -13.96 5.71 -10.11
C ILE A 155 -13.31 5.43 -11.46
N GLN A 156 -13.19 6.44 -12.34
CA GLN A 156 -12.43 6.29 -13.59
C GLN A 156 -10.98 5.87 -13.33
N ASN A 157 -10.30 6.53 -12.38
CA ASN A 157 -8.93 6.17 -11.98
C ASN A 157 -8.85 4.75 -11.41
N LEU A 158 -9.84 4.35 -10.61
CA LEU A 158 -9.93 3.01 -10.04
C LEU A 158 -10.04 1.95 -11.15
N ILE A 159 -10.94 2.15 -12.12
CA ILE A 159 -11.14 1.24 -13.25
C ILE A 159 -9.90 1.16 -14.15
N PHE A 160 -9.25 2.30 -14.37
CA PHE A 160 -8.00 2.34 -15.10
C PHE A 160 -6.90 1.51 -14.41
N ARG A 161 -6.80 1.58 -13.08
CA ARG A 161 -5.86 0.75 -12.30
C ARG A 161 -6.23 -0.74 -12.25
N LEU A 162 -7.50 -1.09 -12.47
CA LEU A 162 -7.92 -2.49 -12.67
C LEU A 162 -7.53 -3.05 -14.04
N GLY A 163 -7.07 -2.19 -14.97
CA GLY A 163 -6.73 -2.60 -16.34
C GLY A 163 -7.96 -2.75 -17.24
N ILE A 164 -9.11 -2.21 -16.86
CA ILE A 164 -10.33 -2.23 -17.67
C ILE A 164 -10.37 -0.96 -18.54
N ASP A 165 -10.67 -1.11 -19.84
CA ASP A 165 -10.91 0.02 -20.73
C ASP A 165 -12.27 0.69 -20.43
N ILE A 166 -12.20 1.91 -19.90
CA ILE A 166 -13.36 2.74 -19.53
C ILE A 166 -14.27 3.00 -20.74
N LYS A 167 -13.71 3.26 -21.92
CA LYS A 167 -14.49 3.61 -23.11
C LYS A 167 -15.29 2.40 -23.59
N LYS A 168 -14.65 1.24 -23.61
CA LYS A 168 -15.32 -0.03 -23.94
C LYS A 168 -16.43 -0.34 -22.93
N LEU A 169 -16.14 -0.23 -21.63
CA LEU A 169 -17.12 -0.46 -20.57
C LEU A 169 -18.33 0.48 -20.68
N GLN A 170 -18.11 1.77 -20.95
CA GLN A 170 -19.17 2.74 -21.17
C GLN A 170 -20.04 2.40 -22.39
N ALA A 171 -19.42 1.93 -23.49
CA ALA A 171 -20.14 1.51 -24.69
C ALA A 171 -20.97 0.25 -24.43
N ASP A 172 -20.40 -0.75 -23.77
CA ASP A 172 -21.08 -2.01 -23.44
C ASP A 172 -22.26 -1.78 -22.49
N LEU A 173 -22.09 -0.94 -21.46
CA LEU A 173 -23.18 -0.52 -20.57
C LEU A 173 -24.27 0.26 -21.30
N LYS A 174 -23.88 1.17 -22.20
CA LYS A 174 -24.84 1.93 -23.00
C LYS A 174 -25.69 1.00 -23.85
N ASN A 175 -25.08 0.02 -24.51
CA ASN A 175 -25.77 -0.97 -25.33
C ASN A 175 -26.66 -1.90 -24.49
N TYR A 176 -26.20 -2.28 -23.29
CA TYR A 176 -26.96 -3.11 -22.37
C TYR A 176 -28.22 -2.39 -21.87
N LEU A 177 -28.10 -1.12 -21.47
CA LEU A 177 -29.23 -0.28 -21.06
C LEU A 177 -30.24 -0.03 -22.19
N GLU A 178 -29.79 0.03 -23.46
CA GLU A 178 -30.69 0.20 -24.61
C GLU A 178 -31.57 -1.01 -24.90
N LYS A 179 -31.10 -2.21 -24.52
CA LYS A 179 -31.80 -3.50 -24.69
C LYS A 179 -32.85 -3.78 -23.60
N GLN A 180 -32.87 -2.99 -22.52
CA GLN A 180 -33.83 -3.19 -21.44
C GLN A 180 -35.25 -2.75 -21.83
N LYS A 181 -36.25 -3.26 -21.09
CA LYS A 181 -37.67 -2.99 -21.36
C LYS A 181 -37.98 -1.49 -21.21
N LYS A 182 -38.63 -0.93 -22.24
CA LYS A 182 -39.05 0.47 -22.29
C LYS A 182 -40.54 0.60 -21.97
N GLN A 183 -40.91 1.60 -21.19
CA GLN A 183 -42.31 1.97 -20.92
C GLN A 183 -42.59 3.38 -21.44
N LYS A 184 -43.86 3.67 -21.79
CA LYS A 184 -44.26 4.98 -22.31
C LYS A 184 -44.17 6.07 -21.23
N ASP A 185 -44.58 5.75 -20.00
CA ASP A 185 -44.55 6.65 -18.85
C ASP A 185 -43.56 6.16 -17.79
N PHE A 186 -42.61 7.02 -17.43
CA PHE A 186 -41.62 6.74 -16.40
C PHE A 186 -42.23 7.00 -15.02
N THR A 187 -42.40 5.94 -14.23
CA THR A 187 -42.71 6.06 -12.79
C THR A 187 -41.42 5.89 -12.00
N LEU A 188 -41.21 6.72 -10.97
CA LEU A 188 -40.01 6.63 -10.13
C LEU A 188 -40.15 5.39 -9.23
N SER A 189 -39.69 4.26 -9.74
CA SER A 189 -39.60 2.99 -9.04
C SER A 189 -38.16 2.48 -9.09
N PHE A 190 -37.75 1.73 -8.07
CA PHE A 190 -36.37 1.24 -7.93
C PHE A 190 -36.34 -0.27 -8.04
N SER A 191 -35.48 -0.78 -8.93
CA SER A 191 -35.30 -2.22 -9.12
C SER A 191 -34.77 -2.91 -7.86
N PRO A 192 -35.06 -4.20 -7.64
CA PRO A 192 -34.52 -4.95 -6.49
C PRO A 192 -32.99 -4.94 -6.42
N ALA A 193 -32.31 -4.94 -7.57
CA ALA A 193 -30.84 -4.84 -7.65
C ALA A 193 -30.33 -3.46 -7.20
N PHE A 194 -31.03 -2.39 -7.58
CA PHE A 194 -30.74 -1.03 -7.09
C PHE A 194 -30.88 -0.97 -5.56
N GLN A 195 -31.99 -1.47 -5.01
CA GLN A 195 -32.23 -1.45 -3.56
C GLN A 195 -31.15 -2.23 -2.79
N LYS A 196 -30.78 -3.42 -3.27
CA LYS A 196 -29.68 -4.23 -2.70
C LYS A 196 -28.34 -3.50 -2.79
N THR A 197 -28.09 -2.79 -3.88
CA THR A 197 -26.86 -2.01 -4.08
C THR A 197 -26.76 -0.89 -3.05
N ILE A 198 -27.81 -0.10 -2.86
CA ILE A 198 -27.83 0.97 -1.85
C ILE A 198 -27.64 0.40 -0.45
N LYS A 199 -28.41 -0.62 -0.05
CA LYS A 199 -28.24 -1.29 1.26
C LYS A 199 -26.82 -1.87 1.43
N GLY A 200 -26.25 -2.43 0.36
CA GLY A 200 -24.87 -2.93 0.34
C GLY A 200 -23.85 -1.81 0.53
N ALA A 201 -24.05 -0.66 -0.11
CA ALA A 201 -23.16 0.50 0.02
C ALA A 201 -23.22 1.10 1.43
N THR A 202 -24.41 1.16 2.01
CA THR A 202 -24.59 1.54 3.42
C THR A 202 -23.81 0.62 4.34
N LYS A 203 -23.93 -0.71 4.16
CA LYS A 203 -23.17 -1.68 4.95
C LYS A 203 -21.65 -1.48 4.84
N VAL A 204 -21.14 -1.27 3.63
CA VAL A 204 -19.70 -1.03 3.40
C VAL A 204 -19.24 0.28 4.04
N SER A 205 -20.06 1.34 4.00
CA SER A 205 -19.77 2.62 4.65
C SER A 205 -19.65 2.47 6.18
N VAL A 206 -20.59 1.74 6.80
CA VAL A 206 -20.56 1.43 8.24
C VAL A 206 -19.33 0.59 8.60
N GLU A 207 -19.01 -0.45 7.83
CA GLU A 207 -17.81 -1.28 8.03
C GLU A 207 -16.51 -0.46 7.96
N ARG A 208 -16.50 0.64 7.18
CA ARG A 208 -15.37 1.57 7.06
C ARG A 208 -15.37 2.68 8.11
N GLY A 209 -16.41 2.76 8.95
CA GLY A 209 -16.56 3.81 9.96
C GLY A 209 -16.89 5.18 9.37
N TYR A 210 -17.46 5.23 8.17
CA TYR A 210 -17.90 6.47 7.54
C TYR A 210 -19.36 6.78 7.90
N ALA A 211 -19.65 8.05 8.18
CA ALA A 211 -21.00 8.52 8.43
C ALA A 211 -21.83 8.69 7.15
N VAL A 212 -21.17 8.65 5.99
CA VAL A 212 -21.76 8.91 4.66
C VAL A 212 -21.41 7.82 3.66
N ILE A 213 -22.33 7.59 2.73
CA ILE A 213 -22.16 6.68 1.60
C ILE A 213 -21.45 7.46 0.48
N GLY A 214 -20.20 7.10 0.18
CA GLY A 214 -19.41 7.68 -0.90
C GLY A 214 -19.52 6.92 -2.23
N GLU A 215 -18.90 7.48 -3.27
CA GLU A 215 -18.90 6.91 -4.62
C GLU A 215 -18.21 5.54 -4.66
N LYS A 216 -17.19 5.35 -3.82
CA LYS A 216 -16.40 4.12 -3.72
C LYS A 216 -17.20 3.01 -3.04
N GLU A 217 -17.97 3.33 -1.99
CA GLU A 217 -18.88 2.39 -1.35
C GLU A 217 -19.98 1.93 -2.31
N LEU A 218 -20.55 2.86 -3.10
CA LEU A 218 -21.48 2.51 -4.18
C LEU A 218 -20.84 1.57 -5.20
N PHE A 219 -19.60 1.85 -5.62
CA PHE A 219 -18.87 1.04 -6.58
C PHE A 219 -18.57 -0.38 -6.06
N VAL A 220 -18.16 -0.51 -4.81
CA VAL A 220 -17.94 -1.82 -4.15
C VAL A 220 -19.27 -2.59 -4.03
N ALA A 221 -20.36 -1.91 -3.69
CA ALA A 221 -21.67 -2.55 -3.59
C ALA A 221 -22.22 -3.00 -4.95
N LEU A 222 -21.95 -2.24 -6.02
CA LEU A 222 -22.26 -2.64 -7.39
C LEU A 222 -21.51 -3.92 -7.77
N ALA A 223 -20.23 -4.06 -7.40
CA ALA A 223 -19.47 -5.29 -7.66
C ALA A 223 -20.12 -6.54 -7.04
N LYS A 224 -20.78 -6.38 -5.88
CA LYS A 224 -21.43 -7.47 -5.14
C LYS A 224 -22.85 -7.79 -5.61
N ASN A 225 -23.56 -6.82 -6.20
CA ASN A 225 -25.00 -6.95 -6.47
C ASN A 225 -25.40 -6.86 -7.95
N ASP A 226 -24.61 -6.19 -8.78
CA ASP A 226 -24.94 -5.92 -10.18
C ASP A 226 -24.52 -7.08 -11.10
N GLY A 227 -25.49 -7.66 -11.81
CA GLY A 227 -25.24 -8.85 -12.65
C GLY A 227 -24.37 -8.55 -13.87
N PHE A 228 -24.56 -7.38 -14.51
CA PHE A 228 -23.74 -6.96 -15.63
C PHE A 228 -22.29 -6.73 -15.19
N PHE A 229 -22.10 -6.02 -14.09
CA PHE A 229 -20.76 -5.70 -13.61
C PHE A 229 -20.00 -6.95 -13.17
N LYS A 230 -20.67 -7.90 -12.49
CA LYS A 230 -20.07 -9.22 -12.21
C LYS A 230 -19.59 -9.93 -13.46
N LYS A 231 -20.36 -9.88 -14.55
CA LYS A 231 -19.94 -10.46 -15.83
C LYS A 231 -18.66 -9.80 -16.35
N ILE A 232 -18.59 -8.46 -16.32
CA ILE A 232 -17.38 -7.71 -16.69
C ILE A 232 -16.19 -8.08 -15.81
N LEU A 233 -16.38 -8.21 -14.49
CA LEU A 233 -15.31 -8.61 -13.58
C LEU A 233 -14.77 -10.01 -13.94
N VAL A 234 -15.65 -10.97 -14.19
CA VAL A 234 -15.26 -12.33 -14.59
C VAL A 234 -14.53 -12.36 -15.93
N GLU A 235 -15.00 -11.59 -16.93
CA GLU A 235 -14.34 -11.48 -18.24
C GLU A 235 -12.89 -10.95 -18.14
N ASN A 236 -12.58 -10.17 -17.10
CA ASN A 236 -11.25 -9.61 -16.84
C ASN A 236 -10.47 -10.35 -15.74
N ASP A 237 -10.92 -11.54 -15.31
CA ASP A 237 -10.32 -12.33 -14.21
C ASP A 237 -10.20 -11.58 -12.87
N LEU A 238 -11.19 -10.72 -12.60
CA LEU A 238 -11.32 -9.93 -11.38
C LEU A 238 -12.36 -10.54 -10.44
N LYS A 239 -12.10 -10.42 -9.14
CA LYS A 239 -13.00 -10.85 -8.07
C LYS A 239 -13.61 -9.63 -7.40
N GLU A 240 -14.77 -9.82 -6.77
CA GLU A 240 -15.44 -8.77 -5.98
C GLU A 240 -14.51 -8.17 -4.91
N LYS A 241 -13.68 -9.02 -4.27
CA LYS A 241 -12.68 -8.60 -3.28
C LYS A 241 -11.58 -7.68 -3.85
N ASP A 242 -11.29 -7.76 -5.15
CA ASP A 242 -10.29 -6.90 -5.77
C ASP A 242 -10.76 -5.46 -5.84
N ILE A 243 -12.06 -5.26 -6.09
CA ILE A 243 -12.70 -3.94 -6.09
C ILE A 243 -12.70 -3.33 -4.69
N GLU A 244 -12.94 -4.15 -3.67
CA GLU A 244 -12.88 -3.74 -2.28
C GLU A 244 -11.45 -3.33 -1.88
N ASN A 245 -10.45 -4.15 -2.21
CA ASN A 245 -9.05 -3.89 -1.88
C ASN A 245 -8.47 -2.67 -2.60
N ILE A 246 -8.78 -2.47 -3.88
CA ILE A 246 -8.31 -1.29 -4.63
C ILE A 246 -8.97 0.00 -4.11
N SER A 247 -10.25 -0.07 -3.74
CA SER A 247 -10.94 1.05 -3.12
C SER A 247 -10.31 1.42 -1.78
N LEU A 248 -10.03 0.44 -0.92
CA LEU A 248 -9.32 0.66 0.35
C LEU A 248 -7.93 1.24 0.14
N TRP A 249 -7.21 0.80 -0.89
CA TRP A 249 -5.90 1.35 -1.23
C TRP A 249 -5.98 2.83 -1.59
N LEU A 250 -6.89 3.20 -2.51
CA LEU A 250 -7.07 4.60 -2.93
C LEU A 250 -7.54 5.50 -1.77
N ASP A 251 -8.46 5.01 -0.93
CA ASP A 251 -8.91 5.72 0.27
C ASP A 251 -7.73 6.05 1.19
N LYS A 252 -6.87 5.09 1.43
CA LYS A 252 -5.68 5.27 2.27
C LYS A 252 -4.70 6.27 1.67
N LEU A 253 -4.54 6.28 0.35
CA LEU A 253 -3.70 7.27 -0.34
C LEU A 253 -4.26 8.68 -0.20
N GLU A 254 -5.57 8.87 -0.38
CA GLU A 254 -6.22 10.17 -0.19
C GLU A 254 -6.12 10.66 1.25
N GLN A 255 -6.33 9.77 2.23
CA GLN A 255 -6.13 10.08 3.65
C GLN A 255 -4.69 10.49 3.94
N THR A 256 -3.71 9.80 3.36
CA THR A 256 -2.29 10.14 3.51
C THR A 256 -2.00 11.51 2.88
N ILE A 257 -2.47 11.77 1.67
CA ILE A 257 -2.27 13.06 0.98
C ILE A 257 -2.93 14.21 1.76
N THR A 258 -4.16 14.03 2.25
CA THR A 258 -4.88 15.05 3.02
C THR A 258 -4.20 15.29 4.37
N LYS A 259 -3.72 14.25 5.06
CA LYS A 259 -2.93 14.38 6.28
C LYS A 259 -1.65 15.17 6.03
N ASN A 260 -0.94 14.89 4.93
CA ASN A 260 0.32 15.54 4.58
C ASN A 260 0.15 17.03 4.26
N LYS A 261 -1.00 17.43 3.70
CA LYS A 261 -1.30 18.84 3.39
C LYS A 261 -1.48 19.71 4.62
N LYS A 262 -1.91 19.16 5.76
CA LYS A 262 -2.19 19.93 6.99
C LYS A 262 -0.93 20.12 7.83
N PHE A 263 -0.04 21.02 7.41
CA PHE A 263 1.27 21.22 8.06
C PHE A 263 1.19 21.47 9.58
N TRP A 264 0.09 22.07 10.06
CA TRP A 264 -0.16 22.39 11.47
C TRP A 264 -0.52 21.19 12.35
N MET A 265 -0.76 20.00 11.79
CA MET A 265 -0.96 18.81 12.62
C MET A 265 0.29 18.53 13.46
N LYS A 266 0.12 18.17 14.73
CA LYS A 266 1.22 17.80 15.63
C LYS A 266 2.19 16.79 15.00
N GLU A 267 1.65 15.79 14.32
CA GLU A 267 2.41 14.74 13.64
C GLU A 267 3.21 15.23 12.42
N ASN A 268 2.82 16.36 11.81
CA ASN A 268 3.55 17.00 10.74
C ASN A 268 4.59 18.00 11.28
N LEU A 269 4.26 18.71 12.36
CA LEU A 269 5.20 19.60 13.05
C LEU A 269 6.37 18.83 13.66
N SER A 270 6.11 17.65 14.25
CA SER A 270 7.17 16.77 14.78
C SER A 270 8.17 16.30 13.71
N LYS A 271 7.87 16.45 12.41
CA LYS A 271 8.75 16.06 11.29
C LYS A 271 9.91 17.00 11.08
N MET A 272 9.74 18.27 11.44
CA MET A 272 10.82 19.26 11.40
C MET A 272 11.92 18.93 12.43
N GLY A 273 11.68 17.90 13.26
CA GLY A 273 12.56 17.50 14.35
C GLY A 273 12.51 18.50 15.48
N SER A 274 13.25 18.22 16.54
CA SER A 274 13.49 19.18 17.61
C SER A 274 14.75 20.00 17.30
N LEU A 275 14.59 21.32 17.19
CA LEU A 275 15.71 22.26 17.05
C LEU A 275 16.67 22.11 18.24
N GLY A 276 17.96 21.94 17.95
CA GLY A 276 19.04 21.96 18.95
C GLY A 276 19.18 20.70 19.83
N ARG A 277 18.32 19.67 19.74
CA ARG A 277 18.50 18.45 20.57
C ARG A 277 19.78 17.68 20.25
N SER A 278 20.22 17.68 18.99
CA SER A 278 21.48 17.05 18.61
C SER A 278 22.71 17.79 19.17
N TRP A 279 22.55 19.02 19.66
CA TRP A 279 23.63 19.76 20.33
C TRP A 279 23.76 19.39 21.82
N ALA A 280 22.77 18.69 22.38
CA ALA A 280 22.80 18.20 23.75
C ALA A 280 23.47 16.81 23.90
N SER A 281 23.89 16.20 22.78
CA SER A 281 24.55 14.89 22.76
C SER A 281 26.05 15.00 22.48
N GLY A 282 26.81 14.02 22.97
CA GLY A 282 28.25 13.91 22.73
C GLY A 282 28.59 13.65 21.25
N PHE A 283 29.80 14.06 20.84
CA PHE A 283 30.32 13.88 19.49
C PHE A 283 30.64 12.40 19.20
N THR A 284 30.30 11.94 17.99
CA THR A 284 30.47 10.55 17.54
C THR A 284 31.25 10.50 16.22
N ASN A 285 32.45 11.08 16.20
CA ASN A 285 33.22 11.29 14.97
C ASN A 285 33.62 9.98 14.30
N THR A 286 34.07 9.00 15.08
CA THR A 286 34.51 7.69 14.55
C THR A 286 33.32 6.86 14.14
N LEU A 287 32.29 6.82 14.98
CA LEU A 287 31.07 6.10 14.65
C LEU A 287 30.46 6.63 13.35
N ASP A 288 30.32 7.95 13.18
CA ASP A 288 29.73 8.55 11.97
C ASP A 288 30.55 8.25 10.70
N GLU A 289 31.84 7.95 10.79
CA GLU A 289 32.69 7.58 9.64
C GLU A 289 32.38 6.16 9.12
N PHE A 290 32.10 5.23 10.03
CA PHE A 290 31.90 3.80 9.74
C PHE A 290 30.43 3.37 9.85
N SER A 291 29.49 4.30 9.84
CA SER A 291 28.08 3.97 10.07
C SER A 291 27.10 4.66 9.13
N ILE A 292 25.90 4.09 9.09
CA ILE A 292 24.74 4.62 8.39
C ILE A 292 23.74 5.10 9.43
N ASP A 293 23.49 6.40 9.45
CA ASP A 293 22.50 7.02 10.33
C ASP A 293 21.08 6.84 9.76
N TRP A 294 20.35 5.86 10.29
CA TRP A 294 18.96 5.59 9.91
C TRP A 294 18.03 6.74 10.25
N SER A 295 18.34 7.54 11.27
CA SER A 295 17.52 8.70 11.64
C SER A 295 17.58 9.79 10.56
N ARG A 296 18.70 9.94 9.84
CA ARG A 296 18.80 10.81 8.65
C ARG A 296 18.00 10.29 7.46
N ILE A 297 17.89 8.97 7.32
CA ILE A 297 17.06 8.34 6.27
C ILE A 297 15.57 8.51 6.63
N ALA A 298 15.22 8.25 7.89
CA ALA A 298 13.88 8.39 8.42
C ALA A 298 13.38 9.84 8.31
N SER A 299 14.22 10.85 8.56
CA SER A 299 13.84 12.27 8.43
C SER A 299 13.51 12.69 6.99
N LYS A 300 14.08 12.02 5.99
CA LYS A 300 13.74 12.25 4.57
C LYS A 300 12.50 11.49 4.13
N ASN A 301 12.24 10.32 4.73
CA ASN A 301 11.13 9.42 4.38
C ASN A 301 10.13 9.24 5.53
N VAL A 302 9.79 10.32 6.25
CA VAL A 302 8.91 10.27 7.44
C VAL A 302 7.49 9.79 7.13
N PHE A 303 7.11 9.78 5.84
CA PHE A 303 5.81 9.30 5.36
C PHE A 303 5.84 7.88 4.82
N GLY A 304 7.01 7.21 4.86
CA GLY A 304 7.07 5.78 4.60
C GLY A 304 6.14 5.07 5.58
N GLU A 305 5.08 4.46 5.06
CA GLU A 305 4.22 3.66 5.89
C GLU A 305 4.97 2.39 6.33
N ILE A 306 5.03 2.16 7.64
CA ILE A 306 5.53 0.91 8.20
C ILE A 306 4.41 -0.12 8.09
N ILE A 307 4.57 -1.08 7.20
CA ILE A 307 3.56 -2.10 6.93
C ILE A 307 4.01 -3.44 7.51
N GLY A 308 3.15 -4.06 8.33
CA GLY A 308 3.47 -5.30 9.03
C GLY A 308 4.34 -5.10 10.28
N HIS A 309 4.76 -6.22 10.87
CA HIS A 309 5.72 -6.32 11.99
C HIS A 309 5.42 -5.48 13.25
N GLN A 310 4.16 -5.11 13.47
CA GLN A 310 3.78 -4.20 14.56
C GLN A 310 4.02 -4.81 15.96
N LYS A 311 3.91 -6.14 16.09
CA LYS A 311 4.16 -6.83 17.36
C LYS A 311 5.66 -6.88 17.65
N GLU A 312 6.44 -7.15 16.61
CA GLU A 312 7.89 -7.27 16.62
C GLU A 312 8.54 -5.91 16.90
N ILE A 313 8.07 -4.82 16.25
CA ILE A 313 8.52 -3.45 16.55
C ILE A 313 8.28 -3.10 18.01
N LYS A 314 7.06 -3.34 18.53
CA LYS A 314 6.75 -3.10 19.95
C LYS A 314 7.61 -3.97 20.87
N GLY A 315 7.87 -5.22 20.50
CA GLY A 315 8.75 -6.13 21.23
C GLY A 315 10.18 -5.58 21.33
N VAL A 316 10.74 -5.10 20.22
CA VAL A 316 12.06 -4.46 20.23
C VAL A 316 12.06 -3.19 21.08
N GLU A 317 11.05 -2.33 20.95
CA GLU A 317 10.92 -1.14 21.79
C GLU A 317 10.89 -1.49 23.29
N MET A 318 10.10 -2.50 23.68
CA MET A 318 10.04 -2.97 25.07
C MET A 318 11.37 -3.52 25.57
N VAL A 319 12.12 -4.24 24.74
CA VAL A 319 13.45 -4.76 25.12
C VAL A 319 14.43 -3.61 25.31
N LEU A 320 14.45 -2.65 24.39
CA LEU A 320 15.38 -1.51 24.45
C LEU A 320 15.06 -0.54 25.60
N ALA A 321 13.80 -0.45 26.04
CA ALA A 321 13.40 0.44 27.14
C ALA A 321 13.66 -0.15 28.54
N LYS A 322 14.19 -1.37 28.66
CA LYS A 322 14.54 -1.95 29.96
C LYS A 322 15.65 -1.16 30.64
N SER A 323 15.62 -1.12 31.97
CA SER A 323 16.66 -0.48 32.79
C SER A 323 18.01 -1.22 32.78
N SER A 324 17.99 -2.52 32.52
CA SER A 324 19.16 -3.39 32.39
C SER A 324 18.99 -4.31 31.19
N LEU A 325 20.10 -4.63 30.49
CA LEU A 325 20.09 -5.45 29.27
C LEU A 325 19.16 -4.87 28.20
N SER A 326 19.36 -3.59 27.88
CA SER A 326 18.68 -2.84 26.81
C SER A 326 19.20 -3.23 25.42
N ASN A 327 19.39 -4.53 25.19
CA ASN A 327 19.93 -5.09 23.95
C ASN A 327 18.90 -6.02 23.32
N ALA A 328 18.51 -5.73 22.08
CA ALA A 328 17.57 -6.55 21.31
C ALA A 328 18.30 -7.39 20.27
N LEU A 329 17.87 -8.65 20.09
CA LEU A 329 18.34 -9.51 19.00
C LEU A 329 17.15 -9.83 18.09
N ILE A 330 17.16 -9.24 16.90
CA ILE A 330 16.16 -9.48 15.86
C ILE A 330 16.53 -10.75 15.11
N LEU A 331 15.70 -11.78 15.23
CA LEU A 331 15.92 -13.10 14.63
C LEU A 331 14.93 -13.34 13.50
N GLY A 332 15.40 -13.72 12.31
CA GLY A 332 14.51 -14.06 11.21
C GLY A 332 15.24 -14.41 9.92
N ASP A 333 14.54 -15.04 8.99
CA ASP A 333 15.12 -15.43 7.70
C ASP A 333 15.51 -14.23 6.84
N VAL A 334 16.47 -14.44 5.94
CA VAL A 334 16.92 -13.36 5.04
C VAL A 334 15.80 -13.01 4.07
N GLY A 335 15.29 -11.78 4.19
CA GLY A 335 14.25 -11.25 3.31
C GLY A 335 12.87 -11.05 3.95
N VAL A 336 12.69 -11.39 5.23
CA VAL A 336 11.41 -11.17 5.94
C VAL A 336 11.13 -9.71 6.30
N GLY A 337 12.10 -8.83 6.11
CA GLY A 337 11.97 -7.40 6.44
C GLY A 337 12.64 -6.96 7.75
N ARG A 338 13.67 -7.66 8.26
CA ARG A 338 14.38 -7.28 9.51
C ARG A 338 14.84 -5.81 9.53
N LYS A 339 15.42 -5.32 8.43
CA LYS A 339 15.82 -3.90 8.30
C LYS A 339 14.64 -2.91 8.30
N SER A 340 13.45 -3.32 7.84
CA SER A 340 12.26 -2.47 7.95
C SER A 340 11.85 -2.22 9.40
N ILE A 341 12.16 -3.13 10.33
CA ILE A 341 11.94 -2.94 11.76
C ILE A 341 12.89 -1.86 12.30
N ILE A 342 14.17 -1.89 11.90
CA ILE A 342 15.15 -0.84 12.26
C ILE A 342 14.70 0.52 11.74
N GLN A 343 14.27 0.59 10.47
CA GLN A 343 13.73 1.81 9.88
C GLN A 343 12.49 2.30 10.64
N ALA A 344 11.59 1.39 11.02
CA ALA A 344 10.39 1.70 11.78
C ALA A 344 10.70 2.28 13.16
N ILE A 345 11.63 1.66 13.89
CA ILE A 345 12.10 2.13 15.20
C ILE A 345 12.74 3.50 15.03
N SER A 346 13.62 3.68 14.05
CA SER A 346 14.26 4.96 13.75
C SER A 346 13.24 6.08 13.49
N GLN A 347 12.22 5.82 12.68
CA GLN A 347 11.14 6.76 12.40
C GLN A 347 10.32 7.10 13.65
N ARG A 348 10.03 6.11 14.49
CA ARG A 348 9.26 6.30 15.74
C ARG A 348 10.06 7.08 16.79
N CYS A 349 11.35 6.78 16.94
CA CYS A 349 12.28 7.53 17.78
C CYS A 349 12.39 8.97 17.30
N TYR A 350 12.58 9.19 15.99
CA TYR A 350 12.66 10.53 15.40
C TYR A 350 11.40 11.37 15.64
N LEU A 351 10.21 10.75 15.47
CA LEU A 351 8.92 11.41 15.67
C LEU A 351 8.54 11.61 17.14
N GLY A 352 9.24 10.98 18.09
CA GLY A 352 8.89 11.01 19.51
C GLY A 352 7.61 10.22 19.85
N VAL A 353 7.32 9.16 19.08
CA VAL A 353 6.13 8.28 19.25
C VAL A 353 6.52 6.91 19.85
N SER A 354 7.80 6.71 20.14
CA SER A 354 8.32 5.53 20.82
C SER A 354 8.18 5.67 22.35
N LEU A 355 8.75 4.71 23.09
CA LEU A 355 8.83 4.77 24.54
C LEU A 355 9.71 5.95 25.00
N PRO A 356 9.45 6.54 26.18
CA PRO A 356 10.16 7.73 26.68
C PRO A 356 11.69 7.62 26.63
N GLU A 357 12.23 6.45 26.94
CA GLU A 357 13.66 6.14 26.99
C GLU A 357 14.31 6.13 25.60
N LEU A 358 13.51 5.92 24.55
CA LEU A 358 13.97 5.78 23.16
C LEU A 358 13.71 7.03 22.33
N ASN A 359 12.80 7.89 22.78
CA ASN A 359 12.39 9.07 22.04
C ASN A 359 13.58 9.99 21.74
N TYR A 360 13.65 10.41 20.47
CA TYR A 360 14.69 11.28 19.91
C TYR A 360 16.10 10.71 19.91
N LYS A 361 16.27 9.40 20.15
CA LYS A 361 17.55 8.72 19.92
C LYS A 361 17.84 8.54 18.43
N ARG A 362 19.13 8.59 18.10
CA ARG A 362 19.70 8.28 16.80
C ARG A 362 19.85 6.77 16.66
N VAL A 363 19.29 6.19 15.60
CA VAL A 363 19.50 4.78 15.26
C VAL A 363 20.61 4.72 14.21
N VAL A 364 21.69 4.04 14.54
CA VAL A 364 22.93 4.06 13.74
C VAL A 364 23.39 2.63 13.48
N GLU A 365 23.49 2.24 12.22
CA GLU A 365 23.99 0.92 11.81
C GLU A 365 25.49 0.98 11.52
N LEU A 366 26.27 0.18 12.23
CA LEU A 366 27.70 0.06 12.04
C LEU A 366 27.99 -0.83 10.82
N ASP A 367 28.70 -0.28 9.84
CA ASP A 367 29.14 -1.02 8.66
C ASP A 367 30.44 -1.76 8.98
N MET A 368 30.28 -2.99 9.50
CA MET A 368 31.39 -3.86 9.83
C MET A 368 32.24 -4.21 8.61
N ILE A 369 31.66 -4.27 7.41
CA ILE A 369 32.38 -4.59 6.17
C ILE A 369 33.35 -3.45 5.84
N SER A 370 32.87 -2.20 5.93
CA SER A 370 33.70 -1.01 5.74
C SER A 370 34.83 -0.95 6.77
N LEU A 371 34.54 -1.20 8.06
CA LEU A 371 35.53 -1.20 9.13
C LEU A 371 36.66 -2.24 8.89
N LEU A 372 36.29 -3.48 8.59
CA LEU A 372 37.22 -4.58 8.31
C LEU A 372 38.05 -4.34 7.04
N SER A 373 37.49 -3.65 6.04
CA SER A 373 38.21 -3.38 4.79
C SER A 373 39.32 -2.33 4.94
N ARG A 374 39.15 -1.37 5.86
CA ARG A 374 40.11 -0.28 6.06
C ARG A 374 41.21 -0.64 7.06
N ILE A 375 40.89 -1.51 8.03
CA ILE A 375 41.81 -1.85 9.11
C ILE A 375 42.27 -3.30 8.92
N GLN A 376 43.52 -3.46 8.50
CA GLN A 376 44.11 -4.77 8.21
C GLN A 376 44.59 -5.50 9.48
N ASP A 377 44.91 -4.74 10.52
CA ASP A 377 45.47 -5.24 11.77
C ASP A 377 44.39 -5.43 12.84
N GLN A 378 44.35 -6.60 13.46
CA GLN A 378 43.33 -6.98 14.42
C GLN A 378 43.38 -6.10 15.68
N GLU A 379 44.56 -5.76 16.18
CA GLU A 379 44.69 -4.93 17.38
C GLU A 379 44.13 -3.52 17.13
N ASN A 380 44.46 -2.93 15.99
CA ASN A 380 43.91 -1.63 15.58
C ASN A 380 42.40 -1.66 15.35
N LEU A 381 41.88 -2.79 14.86
CA LEU A 381 40.44 -2.98 14.67
C LEU A 381 39.72 -3.01 16.02
N GLU A 382 40.25 -3.77 16.98
CA GLU A 382 39.72 -3.86 18.34
C GLU A 382 39.76 -2.49 19.03
N ASN A 383 40.87 -1.76 18.93
CA ASN A 383 41.00 -0.40 19.47
C ASN A 383 40.00 0.58 18.84
N THR A 384 39.80 0.49 17.52
CA THR A 384 38.84 1.35 16.82
C THR A 384 37.40 1.01 17.18
N LEU A 385 37.07 -0.28 17.28
CA LEU A 385 35.76 -0.74 17.70
C LEU A 385 35.45 -0.33 19.14
N ASP A 386 36.44 -0.45 20.04
CA ASP A 386 36.31 0.03 21.41
C ASP A 386 36.02 1.54 21.44
N ARG A 387 36.76 2.34 20.65
CA ARG A 387 36.50 3.79 20.50
C ARG A 387 35.08 4.08 19.99
N ILE A 388 34.60 3.34 19.00
CA ILE A 388 33.24 3.49 18.47
C ILE A 388 32.18 3.20 19.55
N LEU A 389 32.37 2.12 20.33
CA LEU A 389 31.44 1.73 21.40
C LEU A 389 31.45 2.74 22.55
N GLN A 390 32.62 3.27 22.91
CA GLN A 390 32.74 4.37 23.88
C GLN A 390 32.04 5.64 23.39
N GLU A 391 32.23 6.05 22.13
CA GLU A 391 31.53 7.20 21.56
C GLU A 391 30.01 7.03 21.61
N ALA A 392 29.51 5.84 21.23
CA ALA A 392 28.08 5.52 21.29
C ALA A 392 27.52 5.60 22.72
N LEU A 393 28.27 5.09 23.70
CA LEU A 393 27.91 5.14 25.12
C LEU A 393 27.89 6.58 25.65
N LEU A 394 28.97 7.34 25.45
CA LEU A 394 29.13 8.70 25.96
C LEU A 394 28.15 9.68 25.32
N SER A 395 27.78 9.47 24.05
CA SER A 395 26.81 10.31 23.36
C SER A 395 25.40 10.21 23.99
N GLY A 396 25.06 9.05 24.59
CA GLY A 396 23.84 8.83 25.38
C GLY A 396 22.52 8.82 24.59
N ASN A 397 22.55 9.25 23.32
CA ASN A 397 21.40 9.28 22.42
C ASN A 397 21.53 8.34 21.23
N VAL A 398 22.43 7.34 21.28
CA VAL A 398 22.65 6.39 20.18
C VAL A 398 22.03 5.03 20.51
N ILE A 399 21.34 4.47 19.52
CA ILE A 399 20.96 3.05 19.45
C ILE A 399 21.83 2.45 18.34
N LEU A 400 22.79 1.62 18.74
CA LEU A 400 23.74 1.00 17.83
C LEU A 400 23.15 -0.28 17.23
N VAL A 401 23.28 -0.45 15.91
CA VAL A 401 22.80 -1.62 15.19
C VAL A 401 23.97 -2.31 14.51
N ILE A 402 24.08 -3.63 14.66
CA ILE A 402 24.99 -4.46 13.87
C ILE A 402 24.15 -5.47 13.08
N ASP A 403 24.25 -5.38 11.76
CA ASP A 403 23.65 -6.37 10.87
C ASP A 403 24.51 -7.63 10.81
N GLU A 404 23.86 -8.77 10.61
CA GLU A 404 24.49 -10.10 10.57
C GLU A 404 25.46 -10.34 11.76
N LEU A 405 25.03 -9.99 12.97
CA LEU A 405 25.82 -10.10 14.21
C LEU A 405 26.42 -11.50 14.38
N ASP A 406 25.70 -12.51 13.94
CA ASP A 406 26.12 -13.91 13.96
C ASP A 406 27.41 -14.18 13.19
N ASN A 407 27.79 -13.38 12.19
CA ASN A 407 29.05 -13.53 11.46
C ASN A 407 30.30 -13.11 12.26
N PHE A 408 30.11 -12.36 13.36
CA PHE A 408 31.19 -11.76 14.14
C PHE A 408 31.31 -12.35 15.57
N VAL A 409 30.59 -13.44 15.85
CA VAL A 409 30.58 -14.13 17.13
C VAL A 409 30.95 -15.59 16.90
N GLU A 410 32.24 -15.94 17.00
CA GLU A 410 32.71 -17.32 16.79
C GLU A 410 33.91 -17.64 17.70
N GLN A 411 33.78 -18.65 18.57
CA GLN A 411 34.83 -19.00 19.55
C GLN A 411 35.80 -20.09 19.08
N LYS A 412 35.54 -20.83 17.99
CA LYS A 412 36.13 -22.18 17.80
C LYS A 412 36.89 -22.48 16.51
N THR A 413 37.17 -21.51 15.66
CA THR A 413 38.19 -21.73 14.61
C THR A 413 38.96 -20.46 14.33
N GLN A 414 40.22 -20.42 14.78
CA GLN A 414 41.25 -19.52 14.26
C GLN A 414 41.54 -19.89 12.79
N LYS A 415 40.58 -19.66 11.90
CA LYS A 415 40.85 -19.55 10.47
C LYS A 415 41.32 -18.13 10.25
N LEU A 416 42.46 -17.96 9.56
CA LEU A 416 42.96 -16.63 9.20
C LEU A 416 41.85 -15.84 8.48
N GLY A 417 41.57 -14.63 8.96
CA GLY A 417 40.63 -13.70 8.32
C GLY A 417 39.22 -13.62 8.92
N LYS A 418 38.92 -14.27 10.06
CA LYS A 418 37.66 -14.05 10.81
C LYS A 418 37.91 -13.32 12.13
N VAL A 419 37.09 -12.31 12.41
CA VAL A 419 37.19 -11.46 13.60
C VAL A 419 36.07 -11.81 14.58
N ASP A 420 36.44 -12.05 15.85
CA ASP A 420 35.48 -12.19 16.95
C ASP A 420 35.41 -10.88 17.74
N ILE A 421 34.22 -10.27 17.78
CA ILE A 421 33.98 -9.01 18.51
C ILE A 421 33.20 -9.23 19.81
N SER A 422 32.83 -10.47 20.12
CA SER A 422 31.96 -10.80 21.26
C SER A 422 32.56 -10.36 22.59
N GLY A 423 33.87 -10.52 22.78
CA GLY A 423 34.59 -10.12 23.99
C GLY A 423 34.58 -8.60 24.23
N ILE A 424 34.66 -7.80 23.16
CA ILE A 424 34.60 -6.33 23.27
C ILE A 424 33.16 -5.90 23.54
N LEU A 425 32.20 -6.42 22.76
CA LEU A 425 30.79 -6.08 22.93
C LEU A 425 30.25 -6.41 24.32
N ALA A 426 30.63 -7.56 24.89
CA ALA A 426 30.17 -7.99 26.21
C ALA A 426 30.45 -6.95 27.32
N LYS A 427 31.55 -6.18 27.21
CA LYS A 427 31.88 -5.09 28.14
C LYS A 427 30.83 -3.98 28.16
N TYR A 428 30.21 -3.70 27.02
CA TYR A 428 29.25 -2.60 26.83
C TYR A 428 27.79 -3.05 26.99
N LEU A 429 27.46 -4.28 26.60
CA LEU A 429 26.09 -4.81 26.65
C LEU A 429 25.51 -4.87 28.08
N LEU A 430 26.36 -4.91 29.10
CA LEU A 430 25.95 -4.87 30.51
C LEU A 430 25.70 -3.46 31.05
N ILE A 431 26.22 -2.43 30.37
CA ILE A 431 26.19 -1.06 30.86
C ILE A 431 24.77 -0.49 30.70
N PRO A 432 24.15 0.06 31.77
CA PRO A 432 22.88 0.75 31.67
C PRO A 432 22.95 1.90 30.67
N ASN A 433 21.85 2.17 29.96
CA ASN A 433 21.76 3.19 28.91
C ASN A 433 22.54 2.90 27.61
N PHE A 434 23.30 1.82 27.51
CA PHE A 434 23.81 1.34 26.23
C PHE A 434 22.70 0.60 25.47
N HIS A 435 22.28 1.13 24.31
CA HIS A 435 21.19 0.55 23.53
C HIS A 435 21.75 -0.11 22.29
N PHE A 436 21.50 -1.41 22.15
CA PHE A 436 22.10 -2.20 21.08
C PHE A 436 21.05 -3.08 20.39
N ILE A 437 21.13 -3.19 19.07
CA ILE A 437 20.31 -4.10 18.28
C ILE A 437 21.23 -4.97 17.43
N GLY A 438 21.19 -6.28 17.66
CA GLY A 438 21.76 -7.27 16.76
C GLY A 438 20.71 -7.78 15.77
N ILE A 439 21.09 -7.99 14.52
CA ILE A 439 20.26 -8.71 13.54
C ILE A 439 20.96 -10.04 13.24
N ALA A 440 20.23 -11.15 13.33
CA ALA A 440 20.75 -12.47 13.00
C ALA A 440 19.69 -13.34 12.29
N SER A 441 20.18 -14.35 11.58
CA SER A 441 19.31 -15.37 10.97
C SER A 441 19.11 -16.57 11.90
N PHE A 442 18.06 -17.37 11.69
CA PHE A 442 17.89 -18.61 12.43
C PHE A 442 19.06 -19.59 12.19
N ASP A 443 19.55 -19.65 10.95
CA ASP A 443 20.74 -20.45 10.61
C ASP A 443 21.99 -19.98 11.37
N GLY A 444 22.20 -18.66 11.42
CA GLY A 444 23.28 -18.03 12.16
C GLY A 444 23.19 -18.21 13.67
N LEU A 445 21.98 -18.15 14.22
CA LEU A 445 21.71 -18.41 15.62
C LEU A 445 22.18 -19.81 16.01
N HIS A 446 21.70 -20.85 15.31
CA HIS A 446 22.03 -22.23 15.63
C HIS A 446 23.48 -22.58 15.34
N LYS A 447 24.05 -22.08 14.23
CA LYS A 447 25.42 -22.42 13.85
C LYS A 447 26.47 -21.69 14.68
N ARG A 448 26.21 -20.47 15.16
CA ARG A 448 27.26 -19.60 15.74
C ARG A 448 26.88 -19.05 17.11
N LEU A 449 25.78 -18.31 17.22
CA LEU A 449 25.44 -17.63 18.48
C LEU A 449 25.13 -18.61 19.63
N GLU A 450 24.45 -19.72 19.37
CA GLU A 450 24.15 -20.74 20.39
C GLU A 450 25.39 -21.47 20.91
N GLN A 451 26.53 -21.37 20.21
CA GLN A 451 27.80 -21.89 20.71
C GLN A 451 28.34 -21.07 21.90
N ASN A 452 27.89 -19.82 22.06
CA ASN A 452 28.25 -18.94 23.17
C ASN A 452 26.98 -18.48 23.94
N PRO A 453 26.45 -19.33 24.85
CA PRO A 453 25.20 -19.06 25.55
C PRO A 453 25.28 -17.83 26.46
N SER A 454 26.43 -17.58 27.11
CA SER A 454 26.63 -16.42 27.97
C SER A 454 26.52 -15.09 27.21
N PHE A 455 26.95 -15.06 25.94
CA PHE A 455 26.77 -13.88 25.09
C PHE A 455 25.29 -13.68 24.72
N LEU A 456 24.55 -14.77 24.46
CA LEU A 456 23.12 -14.70 24.12
C LEU A 456 22.25 -14.21 25.30
N GLU A 457 22.66 -14.45 26.54
CA GLU A 457 21.94 -13.98 27.74
C GLU A 457 21.85 -12.44 27.82
N TYR A 458 22.75 -11.72 27.16
CA TYR A 458 22.70 -10.26 27.11
C TYR A 458 21.55 -9.69 26.27
N PHE A 459 20.87 -10.53 25.47
CA PHE A 459 19.90 -10.10 24.47
C PHE A 459 18.47 -10.54 24.77
N GLY A 460 17.52 -9.60 24.64
CA GLY A 460 16.11 -9.93 24.44
C GLY A 460 15.86 -10.37 23.00
N LYS A 461 15.50 -11.63 22.80
CA LYS A 461 15.20 -12.19 21.48
C LYS A 461 13.83 -11.72 20.97
N VAL A 462 13.78 -11.23 19.74
CA VAL A 462 12.54 -10.90 19.03
C VAL A 462 12.55 -11.63 17.69
N GLU A 463 11.69 -12.63 17.56
CA GLU A 463 11.54 -13.42 16.35
C GLU A 463 10.65 -12.70 15.34
N VAL A 464 11.10 -12.66 14.08
CA VAL A 464 10.44 -12.01 12.96
C VAL A 464 9.97 -13.07 11.98
N SER A 465 8.66 -13.15 11.85
CA SER A 465 7.99 -14.07 10.93
C SER A 465 7.88 -13.49 9.52
N GLU A 466 7.52 -14.31 8.54
CA GLU A 466 7.18 -13.84 7.18
C GLU A 466 5.91 -12.97 7.20
N ILE A 467 5.92 -11.87 6.44
CA ILE A 467 4.78 -10.95 6.36
C ILE A 467 3.59 -11.64 5.68
N SER A 468 2.36 -11.33 6.13
CA SER A 468 1.14 -11.85 5.52
C SER A 468 1.01 -11.46 4.04
N GLU A 469 0.32 -12.28 3.24
CA GLU A 469 0.07 -11.98 1.82
C GLU A 469 -0.65 -10.62 1.65
N LEU A 470 -1.62 -10.30 2.52
CA LEU A 470 -2.38 -9.05 2.48
C LEU A 470 -1.50 -7.84 2.80
N ASP A 471 -0.62 -7.94 3.79
CA ASP A 471 0.31 -6.86 4.12
C ASP A 471 1.39 -6.72 3.05
N THR A 472 1.80 -7.83 2.42
CA THR A 472 2.72 -7.78 1.27
C THR A 472 2.08 -7.08 0.07
N ILE A 473 0.78 -7.30 -0.20
CA ILE A 473 0.04 -6.53 -1.22
C ILE A 473 0.13 -5.03 -0.92
N ARG A 474 -0.04 -4.62 0.35
CA ARG A 474 0.06 -3.21 0.75
C ARG A 474 1.48 -2.66 0.56
N ILE A 475 2.51 -3.45 0.86
CA ILE A 475 3.92 -3.09 0.60
C ILE A 475 4.12 -2.85 -0.90
N LEU A 476 3.70 -3.79 -1.74
CA LEU A 476 3.80 -3.66 -3.19
C LEU A 476 3.01 -2.47 -3.73
N GLN A 477 1.82 -2.20 -3.18
CA GLN A 477 1.01 -1.04 -3.54
C GLN A 477 1.74 0.29 -3.27
N ASN A 478 2.41 0.42 -2.13
CA ASN A 478 3.19 1.63 -1.83
C ASN A 478 4.43 1.74 -2.73
N LEU A 479 5.16 0.63 -2.93
CA LEU A 479 6.32 0.58 -3.83
C LEU A 479 5.94 0.87 -5.28
N ALA A 480 4.79 0.37 -5.73
CA ALA A 480 4.28 0.59 -7.08
C ALA A 480 4.16 2.09 -7.37
N LEU A 481 3.63 2.91 -6.47
CA LEU A 481 3.50 4.36 -6.69
C LEU A 481 4.86 5.04 -6.91
N GLY A 482 5.88 4.62 -6.15
CA GLY A 482 7.24 5.12 -6.32
C GLY A 482 7.85 4.73 -7.67
N LEU A 483 7.66 3.47 -8.07
CA LEU A 483 8.13 2.94 -9.35
C LEU A 483 7.39 3.57 -10.53
N GLU A 484 6.06 3.74 -10.45
CA GLU A 484 5.23 4.41 -11.44
C GLU A 484 5.73 5.84 -11.70
N LYS A 485 6.01 6.59 -10.64
CA LYS A 485 6.55 7.96 -10.74
C LYS A 485 7.93 8.00 -11.38
N LYS A 486 8.83 7.10 -10.98
CA LYS A 486 10.22 7.05 -11.44
C LYS A 486 10.33 6.62 -12.91
N HIS A 487 9.60 5.57 -13.28
CA HIS A 487 9.71 4.94 -14.60
C HIS A 487 8.60 5.37 -15.58
N LYS A 488 7.62 6.17 -15.14
CA LYS A 488 6.48 6.64 -15.97
C LYS A 488 5.66 5.49 -16.58
N ILE A 489 5.53 4.42 -15.83
CA ILE A 489 4.72 3.23 -16.15
C ILE A 489 3.52 3.18 -15.21
N LEU A 490 2.50 2.41 -15.58
CA LEU A 490 1.34 2.09 -14.74
C LEU A 490 1.42 0.63 -14.28
N ILE A 491 1.27 0.39 -12.99
CA ILE A 491 1.21 -0.95 -12.42
C ILE A 491 -0.24 -1.23 -12.05
N THR A 492 -0.86 -2.18 -12.76
CA THR A 492 -2.26 -2.53 -12.50
C THR A 492 -2.39 -3.34 -11.21
N TYR A 493 -3.49 -3.14 -10.47
CA TYR A 493 -3.76 -3.89 -9.24
C TYR A 493 -3.79 -5.42 -9.46
N PRO A 494 -4.37 -5.94 -10.56
CA PRO A 494 -4.33 -7.37 -10.84
C PRO A 494 -2.91 -7.92 -10.98
N SER A 495 -1.96 -7.14 -11.51
CA SER A 495 -0.54 -7.52 -11.57
C SER A 495 0.06 -7.64 -10.18
N VAL A 496 -0.24 -6.70 -9.27
CA VAL A 496 0.22 -6.77 -7.87
C VAL A 496 -0.31 -8.03 -7.18
N ARG A 497 -1.59 -8.33 -7.36
CA ARG A 497 -2.21 -9.57 -6.84
C ARG A 497 -1.57 -10.82 -7.45
N GLU A 498 -1.28 -10.78 -8.74
CA GLU A 498 -0.70 -11.93 -9.46
C GLU A 498 0.74 -12.22 -9.04
N ILE A 499 1.54 -11.19 -8.73
CA ILE A 499 2.87 -11.37 -8.14
C ILE A 499 2.77 -12.22 -6.88
N ILE A 500 1.85 -11.90 -5.97
CA ILE A 500 1.69 -12.63 -4.72
C ILE A 500 1.23 -14.07 -4.97
N ASN A 501 0.22 -14.25 -5.82
CA ASN A 501 -0.31 -15.58 -6.16
C ASN A 501 0.77 -16.51 -6.76
N LEU A 502 1.57 -15.99 -7.69
CA LEU A 502 2.57 -16.77 -8.41
C LEU A 502 3.81 -17.01 -7.56
N THR A 503 4.32 -15.99 -6.88
CA THR A 503 5.53 -16.13 -6.04
C THR A 503 5.27 -16.99 -4.80
N ALA A 504 4.09 -16.92 -4.19
CA ALA A 504 3.70 -17.82 -3.10
C ALA A 504 3.72 -19.30 -3.53
N ARG A 505 3.31 -19.58 -4.78
CA ARG A 505 3.21 -20.94 -5.29
C ARG A 505 4.53 -21.48 -5.83
N TYR A 506 5.25 -20.70 -6.62
CA TYR A 506 6.39 -21.18 -7.40
C TYR A 506 7.75 -20.78 -6.81
N MET A 507 7.79 -19.91 -5.77
CA MET A 507 9.03 -19.46 -5.12
C MET A 507 8.98 -19.61 -3.59
N PRO A 508 8.81 -20.83 -3.05
CA PRO A 508 8.69 -21.05 -1.61
C PRO A 508 10.02 -20.90 -0.83
N SER A 509 11.17 -21.03 -1.49
CA SER A 509 12.50 -20.95 -0.84
C SER A 509 12.86 -19.55 -0.34
N THR A 510 12.22 -18.52 -0.89
CA THR A 510 12.42 -17.12 -0.53
C THR A 510 11.22 -16.60 0.25
N PRO A 511 11.41 -15.90 1.38
CA PRO A 511 10.29 -15.35 2.14
C PRO A 511 9.72 -14.05 1.53
N PHE A 512 8.48 -13.75 1.85
CA PHE A 512 7.87 -12.43 1.70
C PHE A 512 8.42 -11.44 2.75
N PRO A 513 8.56 -10.14 2.39
CA PRO A 513 8.14 -9.52 1.14
C PRO A 513 9.18 -9.61 0.00
N LYS A 514 10.41 -10.08 0.28
CA LYS A 514 11.53 -10.04 -0.68
C LYS A 514 11.19 -10.58 -2.07
N LYS A 515 10.68 -11.81 -2.17
CA LYS A 515 10.34 -12.42 -3.47
C LYS A 515 9.33 -11.61 -4.29
N ALA A 516 8.41 -10.93 -3.61
CA ALA A 516 7.38 -10.11 -4.24
C ALA A 516 7.95 -8.78 -4.74
N ILE A 517 8.80 -8.14 -3.94
CA ILE A 517 9.49 -6.89 -4.29
C ILE A 517 10.40 -7.13 -5.50
N ASP A 518 11.27 -8.15 -5.43
CA ASP A 518 12.20 -8.50 -6.50
C ASP A 518 11.44 -8.75 -7.82
N THR A 519 10.33 -9.50 -7.76
CA THR A 519 9.50 -9.78 -8.95
C THR A 519 8.83 -8.52 -9.50
N LEU A 520 8.40 -7.58 -8.63
CA LEU A 520 7.83 -6.32 -9.08
C LEU A 520 8.88 -5.45 -9.79
N GLU A 521 10.08 -5.32 -9.21
CA GLU A 521 11.18 -4.55 -9.81
C GLU A 521 11.64 -5.16 -11.14
N GLU A 522 11.79 -6.49 -11.19
CA GLU A 522 12.05 -7.22 -12.42
C GLU A 522 10.96 -6.96 -13.48
N ALA A 523 9.68 -6.89 -13.07
CA ALA A 523 8.58 -6.57 -13.98
C ALA A 523 8.65 -5.16 -14.56
N VAL A 524 9.07 -4.19 -13.76
CA VAL A 524 9.32 -2.83 -14.24
C VAL A 524 10.44 -2.82 -15.28
N VAL A 525 11.54 -3.51 -15.02
CA VAL A 525 12.67 -3.59 -15.97
C VAL A 525 12.25 -4.29 -17.26
N TYR A 526 11.56 -5.42 -17.15
CA TYR A 526 11.07 -6.20 -18.28
C TYR A 526 10.13 -5.40 -19.18
N VAL A 527 9.11 -4.75 -18.62
CA VAL A 527 8.14 -3.95 -19.40
C VAL A 527 8.80 -2.73 -20.03
N ASN A 528 9.75 -2.09 -19.35
CA ASN A 528 10.55 -1.02 -19.94
C ASN A 528 11.38 -1.50 -21.14
N SER A 529 11.92 -2.73 -21.09
CA SER A 529 12.66 -3.32 -22.22
C SER A 529 11.77 -3.53 -23.45
N LEU A 530 10.48 -3.82 -23.24
CA LEU A 530 9.46 -3.95 -24.29
C LEU A 530 8.96 -2.58 -24.81
N LYS A 531 9.38 -1.47 -24.19
CA LYS A 531 8.88 -0.09 -24.45
C LYS A 531 7.38 0.08 -24.21
N GLU A 532 6.80 -0.80 -23.40
CA GLU A 532 5.41 -0.69 -22.96
C GLU A 532 5.30 0.21 -21.73
N LYS A 533 4.08 0.70 -21.46
CA LYS A 533 3.82 1.62 -20.33
C LYS A 533 2.92 1.04 -19.25
N VAL A 534 2.45 -0.19 -19.40
CA VAL A 534 1.47 -0.79 -18.49
C VAL A 534 1.92 -2.20 -18.13
N ILE A 535 1.98 -2.49 -16.83
CA ILE A 535 2.24 -3.85 -16.33
C ILE A 535 0.92 -4.58 -16.15
N LEU A 536 0.75 -5.67 -16.91
CA LEU A 536 -0.41 -6.55 -16.90
C LEU A 536 -0.05 -7.93 -16.31
N PRO A 537 -1.03 -8.72 -15.84
CA PRO A 537 -0.78 -10.01 -15.18
C PRO A 537 0.06 -11.00 -16.01
N HIS A 538 -0.08 -10.98 -17.33
CA HIS A 538 0.68 -11.87 -18.22
C HIS A 538 2.18 -11.54 -18.25
N HIS A 539 2.59 -10.28 -18.03
CA HIS A 539 4.00 -9.92 -17.86
C HIS A 539 4.58 -10.58 -16.61
N ILE A 540 3.82 -10.58 -15.51
CA ILE A 540 4.23 -11.24 -14.26
C ILE A 540 4.35 -12.75 -14.46
N ALA A 541 3.36 -13.37 -15.10
CA ALA A 541 3.38 -14.79 -15.42
C ALA A 541 4.62 -15.17 -16.24
N LYS A 542 5.00 -14.35 -17.23
CA LYS A 542 6.19 -14.56 -18.04
C LYS A 542 7.48 -14.50 -17.22
N ILE A 543 7.62 -13.52 -16.34
CA ILE A 543 8.82 -13.36 -15.50
C ILE A 543 8.96 -14.51 -14.51
N VAL A 544 7.90 -14.87 -13.81
CA VAL A 544 7.94 -16.00 -12.88
C VAL A 544 8.19 -17.31 -13.65
N SER A 545 7.64 -17.46 -14.86
CA SER A 545 7.89 -18.61 -15.72
C SER A 545 9.35 -18.71 -16.13
N ASP A 546 9.98 -17.60 -16.52
CA ASP A 546 11.38 -17.56 -16.94
C ASP A 546 12.32 -17.78 -15.73
N LYS A 547 11.95 -17.28 -14.55
CA LYS A 547 12.72 -17.44 -13.31
C LYS A 547 12.69 -18.86 -12.76
N THR A 548 11.52 -19.50 -12.84
CA THR A 548 11.30 -20.84 -12.29
C THR A 548 11.50 -21.95 -13.32
N GLN A 549 11.62 -21.60 -14.61
CA GLN A 549 11.63 -22.54 -15.74
C GLN A 549 10.35 -23.41 -15.79
N ILE A 550 9.29 -23.02 -15.09
CA ILE A 550 8.00 -23.68 -15.10
C ILE A 550 7.06 -22.83 -15.97
N PRO A 551 6.48 -23.36 -17.05
CA PRO A 551 5.56 -22.61 -17.90
C PRO A 551 4.34 -22.15 -17.09
N ILE A 552 3.94 -20.87 -17.13
CA ILE A 552 2.77 -20.35 -16.39
C ILE A 552 1.77 -19.76 -17.40
N GLY A 553 0.47 -20.04 -17.20
CA GLY A 553 -0.61 -19.54 -18.05
C GLY A 553 -1.35 -20.65 -18.79
N LYS A 554 -1.97 -20.30 -19.94
CA LYS A 554 -2.67 -21.29 -20.78
C LYS A 554 -1.66 -22.29 -21.32
N MET A 555 -1.93 -23.59 -21.14
CA MET A 555 -1.10 -24.65 -21.70
C MET A 555 -1.00 -24.50 -23.21
N ASN A 556 0.24 -24.47 -23.71
CA ASN A 556 0.49 -24.50 -25.15
C ASN A 556 0.07 -25.85 -25.73
N PHE A 557 -0.28 -25.90 -27.02
CA PHE A 557 -0.72 -27.13 -27.67
C PHE A 557 0.31 -28.27 -27.52
N LYS A 558 1.60 -27.95 -27.72
CA LYS A 558 2.72 -28.89 -27.52
C LYS A 558 2.79 -29.42 -26.09
N GLU A 559 2.58 -28.57 -25.10
CA GLU A 559 2.60 -28.98 -23.70
C GLU A 559 1.43 -29.91 -23.37
N LYS A 560 0.24 -29.60 -23.89
CA LYS A 560 -0.93 -30.46 -23.73
C LYS A 560 -0.69 -31.85 -24.32
N GLU A 561 -0.07 -31.93 -25.49
CA GLU A 561 0.31 -33.21 -26.10
C GLU A 561 1.32 -33.97 -25.23
N VAL A 562 2.33 -33.29 -24.69
CA VAL A 562 3.32 -33.90 -23.78
C VAL A 562 2.63 -34.47 -22.53
N LEU A 563 1.70 -33.73 -21.91
CA LEU A 563 1.00 -34.18 -20.71
C LEU A 563 0.01 -35.33 -20.97
N ILE A 564 -0.60 -35.37 -22.15
CA ILE A 564 -1.45 -36.48 -22.57
C ILE A 564 -0.62 -37.75 -22.82
N ASN A 565 0.60 -37.60 -23.34
CA ASN A 565 1.50 -38.70 -23.67
C ASN A 565 2.59 -38.93 -22.62
N LEU A 566 2.46 -38.36 -21.42
CA LEU A 566 3.55 -38.29 -20.44
C LEU A 566 4.00 -39.69 -19.99
N GLU A 567 3.05 -40.60 -19.80
CA GLU A 567 3.32 -41.99 -19.47
C GLU A 567 4.21 -42.64 -20.53
N ASN A 568 3.85 -42.47 -21.81
CA ASN A 568 4.60 -43.05 -22.93
C ASN A 568 6.01 -42.46 -23.01
N LEU A 569 6.16 -41.16 -22.76
CA LEU A 569 7.46 -40.49 -22.75
C LEU A 569 8.35 -41.00 -21.62
N ILE A 570 7.82 -41.15 -20.40
CA ILE A 570 8.57 -41.72 -19.27
C ILE A 570 8.96 -43.18 -19.56
N HIS A 571 8.08 -43.96 -20.19
CA HIS A 571 8.36 -45.34 -20.58
C HIS A 571 9.44 -45.51 -21.66
N GLN A 572 9.83 -44.45 -22.37
CA GLN A 572 11.01 -44.51 -23.27
C GLN A 572 12.31 -44.72 -22.49
N ARG A 573 12.37 -44.26 -21.23
CA ARG A 573 13.52 -44.44 -20.33
C ARG A 573 13.30 -45.52 -19.28
N ILE A 574 12.05 -45.84 -18.96
CA ILE A 574 11.69 -46.67 -17.81
C ILE A 574 10.87 -47.88 -18.23
N VAL A 575 11.43 -49.05 -17.95
CA VAL A 575 10.82 -50.34 -18.23
C VAL A 575 10.13 -50.88 -16.98
N ASN A 576 8.82 -51.12 -17.07
CA ASN A 576 7.89 -51.48 -15.98
C ASN A 576 7.47 -50.28 -15.12
N GLN A 577 7.19 -50.50 -13.83
CA GLN A 577 6.73 -49.49 -12.85
C GLN A 577 5.49 -48.69 -13.29
N GLN A 578 4.55 -49.34 -14.01
CA GLN A 578 3.37 -48.71 -14.60
C GLN A 578 2.57 -47.88 -13.59
N GLU A 579 2.40 -48.40 -12.38
CA GLU A 579 1.65 -47.74 -11.30
C GLU A 579 2.31 -46.43 -10.87
N ALA A 580 3.64 -46.44 -10.65
CA ALA A 580 4.38 -45.25 -10.26
C ALA A 580 4.36 -44.18 -11.37
N VAL A 581 4.54 -44.59 -12.64
CA VAL A 581 4.51 -43.68 -13.79
C VAL A 581 3.12 -43.06 -13.98
N ASN A 582 2.06 -43.84 -13.81
CA ASN A 582 0.68 -43.36 -13.90
C ASN A 582 0.36 -42.35 -12.78
N GLU A 583 0.73 -42.64 -11.53
CA GLU A 583 0.51 -41.72 -10.40
C GLU A 583 1.25 -40.39 -10.58
N ILE A 584 2.50 -40.43 -11.06
CA ILE A 584 3.26 -39.22 -11.40
C ILE A 584 2.54 -38.43 -12.49
N SER A 585 2.13 -39.10 -13.58
CA SER A 585 1.52 -38.44 -14.72
C SER A 585 0.17 -37.80 -14.39
N VAL A 586 -0.63 -38.50 -13.59
CA VAL A 586 -1.89 -38.00 -13.05
C VAL A 586 -1.64 -36.80 -12.13
N ALA A 587 -0.67 -36.86 -11.22
CA ALA A 587 -0.32 -35.73 -10.35
C ALA A 587 0.16 -34.51 -11.14
N MET A 588 0.99 -34.69 -12.17
CA MET A 588 1.44 -33.61 -13.05
C MET A 588 0.28 -32.97 -13.83
N ARG A 589 -0.61 -33.79 -14.41
CA ARG A 589 -1.82 -33.29 -15.08
C ARG A 589 -2.73 -32.53 -14.12
N ARG A 590 -2.98 -33.04 -12.89
CA ARG A 590 -3.77 -32.34 -11.86
C ARG A 590 -3.14 -31.01 -11.45
N SER A 591 -1.82 -30.96 -11.38
CA SER A 591 -1.09 -29.73 -11.03
C SER A 591 -1.21 -28.69 -12.15
N ARG A 592 -1.00 -29.09 -13.42
CA ARG A 592 -1.12 -28.20 -14.59
C ARG A 592 -2.56 -27.79 -14.89
N SER A 593 -3.56 -28.61 -14.57
CA SER A 593 -4.97 -28.24 -14.68
C SER A 593 -5.44 -27.29 -13.57
N GLY A 594 -4.59 -26.99 -12.58
CA GLY A 594 -4.92 -26.10 -11.47
C GLY A 594 -5.87 -26.72 -10.42
N ILE A 595 -6.07 -28.05 -10.45
CA ILE A 595 -6.96 -28.78 -9.53
C ILE A 595 -6.23 -29.14 -8.21
N SER A 596 -4.92 -28.90 -8.12
CA SER A 596 -4.13 -29.17 -6.90
C SER A 596 -4.23 -28.08 -5.83
N SER A 597 -4.03 -28.46 -4.56
CA SER A 597 -3.97 -27.54 -3.42
C SER A 597 -2.87 -26.48 -3.61
N LYS A 598 -3.20 -25.20 -3.38
CA LYS A 598 -2.28 -24.06 -3.54
C LYS A 598 -1.11 -24.04 -2.55
N LYS A 599 -1.25 -24.69 -1.39
CA LYS A 599 -0.25 -24.67 -0.29
C LYS A 599 0.76 -25.82 -0.34
N ARG A 600 0.68 -26.71 -1.34
CA ARG A 600 1.52 -27.91 -1.42
C ARG A 600 2.30 -27.93 -2.73
N PRO A 601 3.46 -28.61 -2.78
CA PRO A 601 4.20 -28.83 -4.01
C PRO A 601 3.32 -29.44 -5.11
N MET A 602 3.74 -29.30 -6.38
CA MET A 602 3.01 -29.82 -7.55
C MET A 602 2.74 -31.34 -7.45
N GLY A 603 3.70 -32.07 -6.88
CA GLY A 603 3.56 -33.46 -6.45
C GLY A 603 4.62 -33.77 -5.40
N THR A 604 4.27 -34.60 -4.41
CA THR A 604 5.21 -35.10 -3.41
C THR A 604 5.19 -36.61 -3.50
N PHE A 605 6.30 -37.18 -3.96
CA PHE A 605 6.40 -38.61 -4.22
C PHE A 605 7.43 -39.23 -3.28
N LEU A 606 7.10 -40.39 -2.73
CA LEU A 606 8.03 -41.23 -2.00
C LEU A 606 8.24 -42.51 -2.80
N PHE A 607 9.41 -42.63 -3.44
CA PHE A 607 9.76 -43.83 -4.19
C PHE A 607 10.24 -44.93 -3.24
N LEU A 608 9.48 -46.01 -3.13
CA LEU A 608 9.78 -47.15 -2.27
C LEU A 608 10.22 -48.37 -3.11
N GLY A 609 11.17 -49.14 -2.58
CA GLY A 609 11.66 -50.38 -3.20
C GLY A 609 13.14 -50.66 -2.90
N PRO A 610 13.68 -51.83 -3.27
CA PRO A 610 15.09 -52.17 -3.08
C PRO A 610 16.03 -51.30 -3.93
N THR A 611 17.32 -51.30 -3.65
CA THR A 611 18.32 -50.58 -4.46
C THR A 611 18.38 -51.14 -5.88
N GLY A 612 18.67 -50.29 -6.87
CA GLY A 612 18.79 -50.71 -8.28
C GLY A 612 17.48 -50.81 -9.08
N VAL A 613 16.30 -50.71 -8.47
CA VAL A 613 15.00 -50.84 -9.17
C VAL A 613 14.57 -49.64 -10.04
N GLY A 614 15.46 -48.66 -10.24
CA GLY A 614 15.18 -47.50 -11.11
C GLY A 614 14.54 -46.28 -10.43
N LYS A 615 14.40 -46.24 -9.09
CA LYS A 615 13.81 -45.09 -8.35
C LYS A 615 14.39 -43.73 -8.77
N THR A 616 15.71 -43.64 -8.86
CA THR A 616 16.41 -42.41 -9.25
C THR A 616 16.24 -42.10 -10.74
N GLU A 617 16.16 -43.13 -11.59
CA GLU A 617 15.88 -42.95 -13.02
C GLU A 617 14.46 -42.45 -13.26
N THR A 618 13.48 -42.84 -12.44
CA THR A 618 12.13 -42.26 -12.46
C THR A 618 12.11 -40.77 -12.18
N ALA A 619 12.90 -40.30 -11.23
CA ALA A 619 13.06 -38.88 -11.00
C ALA A 619 13.75 -38.16 -12.17
N LYS A 620 14.77 -38.77 -12.80
CA LYS A 620 15.49 -38.22 -13.95
C LYS A 620 14.73 -38.27 -15.28
N ALA A 621 13.77 -39.18 -15.43
CA ALA A 621 12.91 -39.26 -16.62
C ALA A 621 11.77 -38.24 -16.55
N LEU A 622 11.37 -37.84 -15.34
CA LEU A 622 10.39 -36.80 -15.08
C LEU A 622 10.95 -35.38 -15.25
N ALA A 623 12.22 -35.19 -14.88
CA ALA A 623 12.97 -33.94 -15.08
C ALA A 623 13.41 -33.80 -16.54
#